data_AF-A0A9D2QH13-F1
#
_entry.id   AF-A0A9D2QH13-F1
#
_cell.length_a   1.000
_cell.length_b   1.000
_cell.length_c   1.000
_cell.angle_alpha   90.00
_cell.angle_beta   90.00
_cell.angle_gamma   90.00
#
_symmetry.space_group_name_H-M   'P 1'
#
loop_
_entity.id
_entity.type
_entity.pdbx_description
1 polymer ?
#
loop_
_entity_poly.entity_id
_entity_poly.type
_entity_poly.pdbx_seq_one_letter_code
_entity_poly.pdbx_strand_id
1 'polypeptide(L)'
;MLVAATVGESTAVWQVEVDARVLLGDFSGAWLVDQDGVHGFAADADWIEQRDDRDAVLELLLARPVVVAGDTQDATLARLPQSAQVVDLEATLENATAELERNKEQFAEENPGKRQPAWGEISFAAQDGPAPQGLTGDAAAAVTACMATARGVRWLVRDWNAAEKLRAQRLGGELRALPVVLR
;
A
#
# COMPACT_ATOMS: atom_id res chain seq x y z
N MET A 1 -3.32 4.46 -1.58
CA MET A 1 -2.64 4.05 -0.33
C MET A 1 -1.19 4.48 -0.44
N LEU A 2 -0.53 4.76 0.68
CA LEU A 2 0.89 5.12 0.69
C LEU A 2 1.72 3.99 1.28
N VAL A 3 2.99 3.94 0.90
CA VAL A 3 4.00 3.09 1.51
C VAL A 3 5.14 3.97 1.99
N ALA A 4 5.65 3.73 3.18
CA ALA A 4 6.78 4.45 3.74
C ALA A 4 7.86 3.48 4.24
N ALA A 5 9.13 3.83 4.02
CA ALA A 5 10.27 3.13 4.59
C ALA A 5 11.34 4.13 5.01
N THR A 6 11.90 3.98 6.20
CA THR A 6 12.95 4.85 6.74
C THR A 6 14.20 4.05 7.05
N VAL A 7 15.33 4.49 6.50
CA VAL A 7 16.67 3.98 6.82
C VAL A 7 17.55 5.18 7.14
N GLY A 8 18.19 5.17 8.31
CA GLY A 8 18.93 6.33 8.81
C GLY A 8 18.04 7.56 8.88
N GLU A 9 18.39 8.58 8.10
CA GLU A 9 17.68 9.86 8.02
C GLU A 9 16.80 9.99 6.76
N SER A 10 16.84 8.97 5.88
CA SER A 10 16.15 8.95 4.60
C SER A 10 14.81 8.22 4.70
N THR A 11 13.74 8.89 4.35
CA THR A 11 12.37 8.36 4.29
C THR A 11 11.88 8.29 2.85
N ALA A 12 11.71 7.11 2.30
CA ALA A 12 11.12 6.91 0.99
C ALA A 12 9.60 6.75 1.13
N VAL A 13 8.83 7.54 0.36
CA VAL A 13 7.37 7.49 0.30
C VAL A 13 6.93 7.14 -1.11
N TRP A 14 6.05 6.15 -1.24
CA TRP A 14 5.54 5.68 -2.51
C TRP A 14 4.01 5.60 -2.52
N GLN A 15 3.37 6.22 -3.51
CA GLN A 15 1.94 6.10 -3.72
C GLN A 15 1.60 4.83 -4.52
N VAL A 16 0.75 4.00 -3.93
CA VAL A 16 0.13 2.85 -4.58
C VAL A 16 -1.31 3.19 -4.92
N GLU A 17 -1.65 3.10 -6.21
CA GLU A 17 -3.02 3.19 -6.68
C GLU A 17 -3.81 1.98 -6.19
N VAL A 18 -4.97 2.23 -5.60
CA VAL A 18 -5.81 1.19 -4.97
C VAL A 18 -7.24 1.15 -5.50
N ASP A 19 -7.65 2.12 -6.32
CA ASP A 19 -8.97 2.11 -6.94
C ASP A 19 -9.04 1.05 -8.04
N ALA A 20 -9.98 0.11 -7.89
CA ALA A 20 -10.23 -0.98 -8.83
C ALA A 20 -10.68 -0.52 -10.24
N ARG A 21 -11.03 0.76 -10.38
CA ARG A 21 -11.45 1.41 -11.62
C ARG A 21 -10.31 2.12 -12.35
N VAL A 22 -9.22 2.41 -11.67
CA VAL A 22 -8.05 3.06 -12.28
C VAL A 22 -7.21 1.99 -13.00
N LEU A 23 -6.87 2.25 -14.26
CA LEU A 23 -6.04 1.36 -15.06
C LEU A 23 -4.57 1.47 -14.60
N LEU A 24 -3.83 0.35 -14.66
CA LEU A 24 -2.40 0.32 -14.38
C LEU A 24 -1.68 1.36 -15.27
N GLY A 25 -1.13 2.41 -14.66
CA GLY A 25 -0.27 3.37 -15.36
C GLY A 25 -0.39 4.83 -14.95
N ASP A 26 -1.46 5.25 -14.26
CA ASP A 26 -1.80 6.68 -14.28
C ASP A 26 -1.15 7.56 -13.21
N PHE A 27 -0.88 7.12 -11.97
CA PHE A 27 -0.19 7.98 -11.00
C PHE A 27 0.62 7.17 -9.99
N SER A 28 1.93 7.38 -9.95
CA SER A 28 2.74 7.01 -8.78
C SER A 28 3.57 8.21 -8.34
N GLY A 29 3.04 8.94 -7.36
CA GLY A 29 3.87 9.85 -6.60
C GLY A 29 4.95 9.08 -5.86
N ALA A 30 6.19 9.53 -5.98
CA ALA A 30 7.35 8.93 -5.36
C ALA A 30 8.27 10.05 -4.85
N TRP A 31 8.57 10.00 -3.57
CA TRP A 31 9.33 11.02 -2.86
C TRP A 31 10.38 10.35 -1.98
N LEU A 32 11.55 10.96 -1.94
CA LEU A 32 12.59 10.69 -0.98
C LEU A 32 12.70 11.93 -0.10
N VAL A 33 12.54 11.78 1.21
CA VAL A 33 12.58 12.89 2.16
C VAL A 33 13.72 12.65 3.12
N ASP A 34 14.62 13.62 3.24
CA ASP A 34 15.72 13.62 4.20
C ASP A 34 15.76 14.96 4.97
N GLN A 35 16.89 15.28 5.59
CA GLN A 35 17.05 16.49 6.40
C GLN A 35 17.01 17.78 5.56
N ASP A 36 17.36 17.68 4.28
CA ASP A 36 17.40 18.80 3.34
C ASP A 36 16.05 19.00 2.63
N GLY A 37 15.04 18.17 2.95
CA GLY A 37 13.70 18.24 2.40
C GLY A 37 13.36 17.11 1.44
N VAL A 38 12.53 17.40 0.43
CA VAL A 38 12.01 16.43 -0.54
C VAL A 38 12.82 16.41 -1.84
N HIS A 39 13.14 15.20 -2.29
CA HIS A 39 13.85 14.89 -3.53
C HIS A 39 13.16 13.73 -4.26
N GLY A 40 13.57 13.46 -5.50
CA GLY A 40 13.06 12.35 -6.31
C GLY A 40 12.04 12.76 -7.37
N PHE A 41 11.30 11.77 -7.91
CA PHE A 41 10.54 11.91 -9.15
C PHE A 41 9.43 12.96 -9.09
N ALA A 42 8.73 13.07 -7.95
CA ALA A 42 7.61 13.98 -7.77
C ALA A 42 7.89 15.11 -6.77
N ALA A 43 9.17 15.40 -6.48
CA ALA A 43 9.59 16.42 -5.51
C ALA A 43 9.22 17.85 -5.94
N ASP A 44 9.25 18.12 -7.25
CA ASP A 44 8.96 19.44 -7.82
C ASP A 44 7.46 19.69 -8.00
N ALA A 45 6.60 18.83 -7.47
CA ALA A 45 5.16 19.01 -7.58
C ALA A 45 4.73 20.35 -6.96
N ASP A 46 3.96 21.13 -7.72
CA ASP A 46 3.60 22.53 -7.43
C ASP A 46 2.85 22.71 -6.11
N TRP A 47 2.09 21.70 -5.69
CA TRP A 47 1.34 21.67 -4.43
C TRP A 47 2.21 21.40 -3.17
N ILE A 48 3.52 21.13 -3.31
CA ILE A 48 4.43 21.03 -2.17
C ILE A 48 5.03 22.42 -1.90
N GLU A 49 4.56 23.09 -0.85
CA GLU A 49 4.97 24.48 -0.54
C GLU A 49 6.27 24.55 0.29
N GLN A 50 6.41 23.71 1.31
CA GLN A 50 7.55 23.72 2.26
C GLN A 50 8.54 22.60 1.94
N ARG A 51 9.08 22.60 0.71
CA ARG A 51 9.87 21.48 0.16
C ARG A 51 11.13 21.14 0.96
N ASP A 52 11.69 22.13 1.63
CA ASP A 52 12.91 22.13 2.43
C ASP A 52 12.67 21.81 3.91
N ASP A 53 11.41 21.65 4.33
CA ASP A 53 11.03 21.20 5.68
C ASP A 53 10.59 19.73 5.64
N ARG A 54 11.46 18.85 6.14
CA ARG A 54 11.21 17.41 6.24
C ARG A 54 9.86 17.08 6.88
N ASP A 55 9.56 17.70 8.02
CA ASP A 55 8.40 17.33 8.82
C ASP A 55 7.12 17.85 8.17
N ALA A 56 7.15 19.07 7.62
CA ALA A 56 6.03 19.61 6.84
C ALA A 56 5.75 18.78 5.58
N VAL A 57 6.79 18.32 4.88
CA VAL A 57 6.66 17.42 3.73
C VAL A 57 6.03 16.10 4.15
N LEU A 58 6.52 15.46 5.22
CA LEU A 58 5.98 14.16 5.64
C LEU A 58 4.53 14.28 6.12
N GLU A 59 4.17 15.35 6.83
CA GLU A 59 2.78 15.64 7.22
C GLU A 59 1.86 15.75 5.99
N LEU A 60 2.32 16.47 4.96
CA LEU A 60 1.60 16.66 3.70
C LEU A 60 1.45 15.34 2.92
N LEU A 61 2.56 14.61 2.74
CA LEU A 61 2.59 13.39 1.95
C LEU A 61 1.81 12.26 2.61
N LEU A 62 1.85 12.14 3.94
CA LEU A 62 1.31 11.00 4.69
C LEU A 62 -0.10 11.23 5.25
N ALA A 63 -0.85 12.15 4.65
CA ALA A 63 -2.25 12.44 4.99
C ALA A 63 -3.26 11.32 4.62
N ARG A 64 -2.77 10.17 4.10
CA ARG A 64 -3.57 9.00 3.70
C ARG A 64 -3.02 7.74 4.36
N PRO A 65 -3.79 6.64 4.44
CA PRO A 65 -3.32 5.40 5.04
C PRO A 65 -1.97 4.92 4.49
N VAL A 66 -1.04 4.64 5.40
CA VAL A 66 0.37 4.30 5.14
C VAL A 66 0.67 2.86 5.57
N VAL A 67 1.15 2.05 4.65
CA VAL A 67 1.78 0.76 4.97
C VAL A 67 3.26 0.99 5.20
N VAL A 68 3.78 0.53 6.32
CA VAL A 68 5.21 0.65 6.63
C VAL A 68 5.96 -0.58 6.12
N ALA A 69 7.13 -0.38 5.50
CA ALA A 69 7.95 -1.49 5.03
C ALA A 69 8.58 -2.28 6.19
N GLY A 70 8.36 -3.61 6.19
CA GLY A 70 8.61 -4.50 7.34
C GLY A 70 10.02 -4.44 7.92
N ASP A 71 11.07 -4.49 7.10
CA ASP A 71 12.46 -4.47 7.57
C ASP A 71 12.87 -3.13 8.21
N THR A 72 12.06 -2.09 7.99
CA THR A 72 12.29 -0.73 8.50
C THR A 72 11.22 -0.28 9.48
N GLN A 73 10.39 -1.20 9.98
CA GLN A 73 9.13 -0.85 10.62
C GLN A 73 9.30 0.04 11.84
N ASP A 74 10.12 -0.37 12.82
CA ASP A 74 10.31 0.40 14.05
C ASP A 74 10.94 1.78 13.78
N ALA A 75 11.96 1.82 12.92
CA ALA A 75 12.63 3.06 12.54
C ALA A 75 11.68 4.03 11.82
N THR A 76 10.84 3.50 10.93
CA THR A 76 9.85 4.30 10.21
C THR A 76 8.80 4.83 11.16
N LEU A 77 8.20 3.98 11.99
CA LEU A 77 7.17 4.39 12.95
C LEU A 77 7.66 5.49 13.91
N ALA A 78 8.93 5.43 14.34
CA ALA A 78 9.53 6.45 15.20
C ALA A 78 9.74 7.81 14.50
N ARG A 79 9.70 7.84 13.16
CA ARG A 79 10.04 8.99 12.32
C ARG A 79 8.85 9.53 11.52
N LEU A 80 7.70 8.84 11.56
CA LEU A 80 6.46 9.31 10.97
C LEU A 80 5.83 10.41 11.83
N PRO A 81 5.08 11.34 11.20
CA PRO A 81 4.28 12.28 11.96
C PRO A 81 3.22 11.57 12.80
N GLN A 82 2.85 12.17 13.93
CA GLN A 82 1.85 11.60 14.85
C GLN A 82 0.46 11.47 14.23
N SER A 83 0.17 12.28 13.20
CA SER A 83 -1.09 12.24 12.44
C SER A 83 -1.16 11.10 11.42
N ALA A 84 -0.04 10.40 11.16
CA ALA A 84 0.02 9.37 10.14
C ALA A 84 -0.94 8.22 10.44
N GLN A 85 -1.78 7.90 9.47
CA GLN A 85 -2.73 6.78 9.55
C GLN A 85 -2.02 5.47 9.20
N VAL A 86 -1.37 4.85 10.17
CA VAL A 86 -0.62 3.61 9.94
C VAL A 86 -1.58 2.44 9.74
N VAL A 87 -1.39 1.71 8.65
CA VAL A 87 -2.14 0.49 8.35
C VAL A 87 -1.60 -0.68 9.17
N ASP A 88 -2.49 -1.36 9.89
CA ASP A 88 -2.23 -2.68 10.43
C ASP A 88 -2.39 -3.70 9.28
N LEU A 89 -1.27 -4.06 8.66
CA LEU A 89 -1.27 -4.94 7.49
C LEU A 89 -1.72 -6.36 7.86
N GLU A 90 -1.35 -6.84 9.05
CA GLU A 90 -1.73 -8.17 9.52
C GLU A 90 -3.25 -8.24 9.72
N ALA A 91 -3.81 -7.31 10.50
CA ALA A 91 -5.26 -7.24 10.71
C ALA A 91 -6.04 -6.98 9.40
N THR A 92 -5.47 -6.21 8.47
CA THR A 92 -6.05 -6.01 7.13
C THR A 92 -6.13 -7.32 6.34
N LEU A 93 -5.08 -8.15 6.38
CA LEU A 93 -5.05 -9.46 5.71
C LEU A 93 -6.00 -10.46 6.36
N GLU A 94 -6.07 -10.48 7.69
CA GLU A 94 -7.01 -11.31 8.43
C GLU A 94 -8.46 -10.97 8.06
N ASN A 95 -8.80 -9.68 8.07
CA ASN A 95 -10.13 -9.22 7.70
C ASN A 95 -10.49 -9.53 6.24
N ALA A 96 -9.57 -9.28 5.31
CA ALA A 96 -9.77 -9.59 3.90
C ALA A 96 -9.93 -11.10 3.65
N THR A 97 -9.17 -11.93 4.35
CA THR A 97 -9.29 -13.39 4.27
C THR A 97 -10.62 -13.86 4.85
N ALA A 98 -11.03 -13.33 6.01
CA ALA A 98 -12.30 -13.67 6.62
C ALA A 98 -13.51 -13.25 5.74
N GLU A 99 -13.43 -12.11 5.05
CA GLU A 99 -14.42 -11.71 4.05
C GLU A 99 -14.48 -12.70 2.87
N LEU A 100 -13.33 -13.20 2.40
CA LEU A 100 -13.29 -14.19 1.33
C LEU A 100 -13.96 -15.51 1.73
N GLU A 101 -13.73 -15.96 2.97
CA GLU A 101 -14.39 -17.15 3.52
C GLU A 101 -15.90 -16.95 3.66
N ARG A 102 -16.36 -15.79 4.15
CA ARG A 102 -17.79 -15.45 4.19
C ARG A 102 -18.44 -15.51 2.81
N ASN A 103 -17.74 -15.03 1.77
CA ASN A 103 -18.23 -15.11 0.39
C ASN A 103 -18.37 -16.56 -0.09
N LYS A 104 -17.41 -17.44 0.26
CA LYS A 104 -17.45 -18.88 -0.08
C LYS A 104 -18.63 -19.58 0.58
N GLU A 105 -18.87 -19.27 1.85
CA GLU A 105 -19.99 -19.79 2.64
C GLU A 105 -21.33 -19.32 2.06
N GLN A 106 -21.50 -18.03 1.85
CA GLN A 106 -22.71 -17.46 1.26
C GLN A 106 -23.02 -18.07 -0.12
N PHE A 107 -22.00 -18.25 -0.97
CA PHE A 107 -22.20 -18.91 -2.25
C PHE A 107 -22.68 -20.36 -2.11
N ALA A 108 -22.13 -21.11 -1.17
CA ALA A 108 -22.56 -22.49 -0.92
C ALA A 108 -24.03 -22.55 -0.49
N GLU A 109 -24.45 -21.62 0.37
CA GLU A 109 -25.82 -21.51 0.86
C GLU A 109 -26.81 -21.13 -0.24
N GLU A 110 -26.49 -20.12 -1.06
CA GLU A 110 -27.36 -19.64 -2.14
C GLU A 110 -27.38 -20.57 -3.36
N ASN A 111 -26.35 -21.40 -3.53
CA ASN A 111 -26.17 -22.26 -4.69
C ASN A 111 -25.88 -23.72 -4.31
N PRO A 112 -26.81 -24.40 -3.61
CA PRO A 112 -26.58 -25.75 -3.10
C PRO A 112 -26.25 -26.74 -4.23
N GLY A 113 -25.21 -27.55 -4.02
CA GLY A 113 -24.75 -28.56 -4.98
C GLY A 113 -23.96 -28.01 -6.18
N LYS A 114 -23.80 -26.69 -6.32
CA LYS A 114 -22.91 -26.13 -7.35
C LYS A 114 -21.45 -26.17 -6.89
N ARG A 115 -20.54 -26.31 -7.86
CA ARG A 115 -19.10 -26.20 -7.62
C ARG A 115 -18.73 -24.78 -7.21
N GLN A 116 -17.85 -24.67 -6.23
CA GLN A 116 -17.28 -23.39 -5.79
C GLN A 116 -16.52 -22.68 -6.92
N PRO A 117 -16.71 -21.37 -7.10
CA PRO A 117 -15.86 -20.54 -7.95
C PRO A 117 -14.39 -20.58 -7.51
N ALA A 118 -13.49 -20.23 -8.43
CA ALA A 118 -12.09 -20.02 -8.11
C ALA A 118 -11.91 -18.66 -7.43
N TRP A 119 -12.22 -18.60 -6.14
CA TRP A 119 -12.18 -17.38 -5.33
C TRP A 119 -10.80 -16.73 -5.19
N GLY A 120 -9.73 -17.49 -5.46
CA GLY A 120 -8.36 -17.05 -5.24
C GLY A 120 -7.97 -17.15 -3.76
N GLU A 121 -6.89 -16.45 -3.44
CA GLU A 121 -6.31 -16.35 -2.09
C GLU A 121 -5.90 -14.89 -1.87
N ILE A 122 -6.06 -14.41 -0.65
CA ILE A 122 -5.57 -13.09 -0.24
C ILE A 122 -4.30 -13.31 0.56
N SER A 123 -3.18 -12.80 0.05
CA SER A 123 -1.90 -12.85 0.74
C SER A 123 -1.08 -11.61 0.45
N PHE A 124 -0.07 -11.38 1.28
CA PHE A 124 0.91 -10.33 1.07
C PHE A 124 2.31 -10.91 1.20
N ALA A 125 3.14 -10.55 0.24
CA ALA A 125 4.58 -10.69 0.33
C ALA A 125 5.21 -9.48 -0.35
N ALA A 126 6.19 -8.85 0.30
CA ALA A 126 7.04 -7.87 -0.36
C ALA A 126 7.70 -8.52 -1.60
N GLN A 127 7.79 -7.78 -2.69
CA GLN A 127 8.32 -8.30 -3.95
C GLN A 127 9.56 -7.52 -4.35
N ASP A 128 10.67 -8.23 -4.52
CA ASP A 128 11.92 -7.60 -4.93
C ASP A 128 11.84 -6.96 -6.33
N GLY A 129 12.85 -6.15 -6.62
CA GLY A 129 12.92 -5.41 -7.85
C GLY A 129 14.30 -4.93 -8.22
N PRO A 130 14.42 -4.29 -9.40
CA PRO A 130 15.64 -3.57 -9.75
C PRO A 130 15.98 -2.56 -8.66
N ALA A 131 17.26 -2.51 -8.29
CA ALA A 131 17.79 -1.49 -7.40
C ALA A 131 17.60 -0.09 -8.01
N PRO A 132 17.38 0.94 -7.19
CA PRO A 132 17.29 2.31 -7.67
C PRO A 132 18.62 2.76 -8.30
N GLN A 133 18.56 3.37 -9.47
CA GLN A 133 19.73 3.93 -10.13
C GLN A 133 20.08 5.31 -9.55
N GLY A 134 21.37 5.60 -9.39
CA GLY A 134 21.84 6.91 -8.93
C GLY A 134 21.67 7.20 -7.44
N LEU A 135 21.11 6.26 -6.67
CA LEU A 135 21.04 6.33 -5.21
C LEU A 135 22.04 5.37 -4.58
N THR A 136 22.58 5.75 -3.42
CA THR A 136 23.48 4.93 -2.61
C THR A 136 23.14 5.04 -1.13
N GLY A 137 23.73 4.18 -0.29
CA GLY A 137 23.58 4.22 1.16
C GLY A 137 22.12 4.11 1.64
N ASP A 138 21.79 4.87 2.67
CA ASP A 138 20.48 4.87 3.34
C ASP A 138 19.32 5.21 2.38
N ALA A 139 19.53 6.15 1.46
CA ALA A 139 18.53 6.50 0.44
C ALA A 139 18.20 5.30 -0.47
N ALA A 140 19.21 4.57 -0.95
CA ALA A 140 19.00 3.39 -1.77
C ALA A 140 18.29 2.27 -0.99
N ALA A 141 18.65 2.07 0.27
CA ALA A 141 18.03 1.06 1.13
C ALA A 141 16.55 1.39 1.43
N ALA A 142 16.25 2.64 1.80
CA ALA A 142 14.89 3.11 2.04
C ALA A 142 14.01 2.96 0.79
N VAL A 143 14.50 3.39 -0.38
CA VAL A 143 13.77 3.25 -1.64
C VAL A 143 13.56 1.78 -2.01
N THR A 144 14.57 0.92 -1.82
CA THR A 144 14.46 -0.52 -2.11
C THR A 144 13.36 -1.17 -1.25
N ALA A 145 13.38 -0.93 0.06
CA ALA A 145 12.37 -1.46 0.98
C ALA A 145 10.97 -0.93 0.66
N CYS A 146 10.84 0.39 0.44
CA CYS A 146 9.57 1.02 0.09
C CYS A 146 8.98 0.46 -1.21
N MET A 147 9.81 0.31 -2.26
CA MET A 147 9.37 -0.26 -3.53
C MET A 147 8.99 -1.73 -3.43
N ALA A 148 9.69 -2.52 -2.61
CA ALA A 148 9.39 -3.93 -2.42
C ALA A 148 8.01 -4.12 -1.76
N THR A 149 7.74 -3.37 -0.69
CA THR A 149 6.43 -3.31 -0.04
C THR A 149 5.36 -2.76 -0.98
N ALA A 150 5.63 -1.69 -1.72
CA ALA A 150 4.67 -1.11 -2.67
C ALA A 150 4.26 -2.11 -3.78
N ARG A 151 5.18 -2.93 -4.27
CA ARG A 151 4.82 -4.03 -5.19
C ARG A 151 3.94 -5.05 -4.49
N GLY A 152 4.29 -5.49 -3.28
CA GLY A 152 3.45 -6.40 -2.49
C GLY A 152 2.03 -5.86 -2.30
N VAL A 153 1.87 -4.58 -1.95
CA VAL A 153 0.55 -3.93 -1.82
C VAL A 153 -0.22 -3.93 -3.15
N ARG A 154 0.44 -3.69 -4.29
CA ARG A 154 -0.21 -3.79 -5.61
C ARG A 154 -0.75 -5.19 -5.89
N TRP A 155 0.00 -6.24 -5.55
CA TRP A 155 -0.46 -7.62 -5.69
C TRP A 155 -1.65 -7.91 -4.77
N LEU A 156 -1.56 -7.53 -3.50
CA LEU A 156 -2.66 -7.67 -2.54
C LEU A 156 -3.95 -7.00 -3.05
N VAL A 157 -3.86 -5.75 -3.51
CA VAL A 157 -5.01 -5.01 -4.04
C VAL A 157 -5.55 -5.64 -5.31
N ARG A 158 -4.67 -6.12 -6.20
CA ARG A 158 -5.09 -6.81 -7.42
C ARG A 158 -5.89 -8.07 -7.10
N ASP A 159 -5.40 -8.87 -6.16
CA ASP A 159 -6.02 -10.15 -5.79
C ASP A 159 -7.34 -9.91 -5.05
N TRP A 160 -7.40 -8.92 -4.16
CA TRP A 160 -8.66 -8.46 -3.55
C TRP A 160 -9.68 -7.99 -4.60
N ASN A 161 -9.26 -7.16 -5.55
CA ASN A 161 -10.14 -6.65 -6.60
C ASN A 161 -10.67 -7.77 -7.51
N ALA A 162 -9.87 -8.81 -7.76
CA ALA A 162 -10.30 -9.98 -8.50
C ALA A 162 -11.38 -10.77 -7.73
N ALA A 163 -11.16 -11.00 -6.44
CA ALA A 163 -12.12 -11.66 -5.56
C ALA A 163 -13.44 -10.88 -5.46
N GLU A 164 -13.39 -9.56 -5.27
CA GLU A 164 -14.58 -8.72 -5.18
C GLU A 164 -15.37 -8.64 -6.49
N LYS A 165 -14.69 -8.61 -7.64
CA LYS A 165 -15.35 -8.68 -8.95
C LYS A 165 -16.08 -10.01 -9.14
N LEU A 166 -15.45 -11.12 -8.74
CA LEU A 166 -16.07 -12.43 -8.79
C LEU A 166 -17.26 -12.52 -7.82
N ARG A 167 -17.12 -11.98 -6.59
CA ARG A 167 -18.20 -11.89 -5.61
C ARG A 167 -19.38 -11.11 -6.18
N ALA A 168 -19.15 -9.91 -6.70
CA ALA A 168 -20.21 -9.10 -7.31
C ALA A 168 -20.89 -9.81 -8.48
N GLN A 169 -20.14 -10.58 -9.29
CA GLN A 169 -20.71 -11.38 -10.39
C GLN A 169 -21.56 -12.57 -9.89
N ARG A 170 -21.20 -13.18 -8.77
CA ARG A 170 -21.82 -14.43 -8.28
C ARG A 170 -22.91 -14.21 -7.25
N LEU A 171 -22.76 -13.22 -6.39
CA LEU A 171 -23.60 -12.90 -5.24
C LEU A 171 -24.25 -11.51 -5.36
N GLY A 172 -23.89 -10.70 -6.36
CA GLY A 172 -24.42 -9.35 -6.55
C GLY A 172 -23.78 -8.29 -5.64
N GLY A 173 -24.35 -7.08 -5.65
CA GLY A 173 -23.89 -5.94 -4.85
C GLY A 173 -22.77 -5.10 -5.47
N GLU A 174 -22.42 -4.00 -4.80
CA GLU A 174 -21.37 -3.07 -5.23
C GLU A 174 -19.96 -3.60 -4.91
N LEU A 175 -18.95 -3.14 -5.65
CA LEU A 175 -17.55 -3.46 -5.38
C LEU A 175 -17.10 -2.81 -4.07
N ARG A 176 -16.45 -3.60 -3.21
CA ARG A 176 -15.92 -3.11 -1.93
C ARG A 176 -14.42 -2.87 -2.02
N ALA A 177 -13.95 -1.78 -1.42
CA ALA A 177 -12.52 -1.54 -1.27
C ALA A 177 -11.88 -2.57 -0.32
N LEU A 178 -10.55 -2.70 -0.37
CA LEU A 178 -9.79 -3.50 0.58
C LEU A 178 -10.14 -3.04 2.02
N PRO A 179 -10.47 -3.96 2.96
CA PRO A 179 -10.92 -3.61 4.30
C PRO A 179 -9.73 -3.21 5.19
N VAL A 180 -9.17 -2.04 4.90
CA VAL A 180 -8.00 -1.48 5.60
C VAL A 180 -8.30 -1.28 7.08
N VAL A 181 -7.42 -1.81 7.93
CA VAL A 181 -7.41 -1.60 9.38
C VAL A 181 -6.30 -0.62 9.72
N LEU A 182 -6.59 0.36 10.58
CA LEU A 182 -5.63 1.33 11.08
C LEU A 182 -5.18 0.95 12.51
N ARG A 183 -3.92 1.21 12.82
CA ARG A 183 -3.31 1.04 14.16
C ARG A 183 -3.61 2.22 15.08
#